data_AF-G3A9F3-F1
#
_entry.id   AF-G3A9F3-F1
#
_cell.length_a   1.000
_cell.length_b   1.000
_cell.length_c   1.000
_cell.angle_alpha   90.00
_cell.angle_beta   90.00
_cell.angle_gamma   90.00
#
_symmetry.space_group_name_H-M   'P 1'
#
loop_
_entity.id
_entity.type
_entity.pdbx_description
1 polymer ?
#
loop_
_entity_poly.entity_id
_entity_poly.type
_entity_poly.pdbx_seq_one_letter_code
_entity_poly.pdbx_strand_id
1 'polypeptide(L)'
;MGDRIVTVIPYVGRRSDHYRISFTPTVTTREFSGAVSALNQSGVEYEPVSVMLEKTEKVPTLGEAEVEGLLTKVIAWARSADLDEGLAAYRALPTDCVGARPMRHVAALALAGDVEKLEGYLSSFKFGDRLGFVPYITEELLERAIKFAKAQRSCD
;
A
#
# COMPACT_ATOMS: atom_id res chain seq x y z
N MET A 1 7.53 13.77 5.32
CA MET A 1 6.69 12.92 4.43
C MET A 1 6.03 13.81 3.40
N GLY A 2 6.02 13.40 2.13
CA GLY A 2 5.37 14.13 1.05
C GLY A 2 3.84 14.10 1.12
N ASP A 3 3.20 14.66 0.10
CA ASP A 3 1.75 14.82 0.03
C ASP A 3 1.01 13.48 0.16
N ARG A 4 0.00 13.46 1.04
CA ARG A 4 -0.88 12.31 1.26
C ARG A 4 -1.86 12.20 0.10
N ILE A 5 -1.97 10.99 -0.47
CA ILE A 5 -2.96 10.67 -1.49
C ILE A 5 -4.03 9.78 -0.86
N VAL A 6 -5.27 10.27 -0.85
CA VAL A 6 -6.44 9.54 -0.35
C VAL A 6 -7.23 9.03 -1.54
N THR A 7 -7.45 7.72 -1.59
CA THR A 7 -8.36 7.09 -2.56
C THR A 7 -9.59 6.58 -1.81
N VAL A 8 -10.76 6.77 -2.40
CA VAL A 8 -12.04 6.37 -1.83
C VAL A 8 -12.77 5.53 -2.86
N ILE A 9 -12.99 4.25 -2.55
CA ILE A 9 -13.82 3.38 -3.38
C ILE A 9 -15.21 3.27 -2.73
N PRO A 10 -16.26 3.82 -3.35
CA PRO A 10 -17.59 3.77 -2.78
C PRO A 10 -18.30 2.44 -3.06
N TYR A 11 -19.09 2.00 -2.09
CA TYR A 11 -20.05 0.92 -2.21
C TYR A 11 -21.44 1.43 -1.87
N VAL A 12 -22.41 1.14 -2.74
CA VAL A 12 -23.83 1.44 -2.52
C VAL A 12 -24.66 0.21 -2.89
N GLY A 13 -25.41 -0.32 -1.93
CA GLY A 13 -26.35 -1.42 -2.12
C GLY A 13 -27.78 -1.00 -1.76
N ARG A 14 -28.69 -0.99 -2.73
CA ARG A 14 -30.11 -0.69 -2.46
C ARG A 14 -30.85 -1.91 -1.88
N ARG A 15 -31.74 -1.65 -0.91
CA ARG A 15 -32.72 -2.60 -0.35
C ARG A 15 -34.13 -1.99 -0.45
N SER A 16 -35.14 -2.75 -0.07
CA SER A 16 -36.55 -2.34 -0.15
C SER A 16 -36.87 -1.13 0.73
N ASP A 17 -36.16 -0.97 1.84
CA ASP A 17 -36.43 -0.01 2.92
C ASP A 17 -35.23 0.86 3.30
N HIS A 18 -34.03 0.58 2.76
CA HIS A 18 -32.82 1.32 3.07
C HIS A 18 -31.75 1.18 1.96
N TYR A 19 -30.69 1.96 2.08
CA TYR A 19 -29.42 1.78 1.38
C TYR A 19 -28.36 1.28 2.35
N ARG A 20 -27.45 0.47 1.83
CA ARG A 20 -26.22 0.06 2.48
C ARG A 20 -25.07 0.81 1.83
N ILE A 21 -24.37 1.65 2.59
CA ILE A 21 -23.31 2.49 2.07
C ILE A 21 -22.01 2.27 2.86
N SER A 22 -20.89 2.24 2.16
CA SER A 22 -19.57 2.27 2.78
C SER A 22 -18.56 2.83 1.80
N PHE A 23 -17.47 3.35 2.36
CA PHE A 23 -16.26 3.61 1.61
C PHE A 23 -15.21 2.58 1.99
N THR A 24 -14.36 2.24 1.02
CA THR A 24 -13.08 1.60 1.28
C THR A 24 -12.00 2.65 1.04
N PRO A 25 -11.75 3.55 2.02
CA PRO A 25 -10.77 4.59 1.85
C PRO A 25 -9.38 4.08 2.20
N THR A 26 -8.40 4.58 1.48
CA THR A 26 -7.02 4.16 1.60
C THR A 26 -6.11 5.38 1.49
N VAL A 27 -5.00 5.39 2.24
CA VAL A 27 -4.00 6.48 2.20
C VAL A 27 -2.65 5.93 1.81
N THR A 28 -1.95 6.70 0.97
CA THR A 28 -0.56 6.44 0.57
C THR A 28 0.20 7.75 0.41
N THR A 29 1.46 7.65 0.01
CA THR A 29 2.25 8.78 -0.48
C THR A 29 2.67 8.54 -1.93
N ARG A 30 3.04 9.62 -2.63
CA ARG A 30 3.56 9.53 -4.00
C ARG A 30 4.85 8.73 -4.06
N GLU A 31 5.70 8.85 -3.05
CA GLU A 31 6.99 8.17 -2.97
C GLU A 31 6.81 6.66 -2.87
N PHE A 32 5.90 6.19 -2.02
CA PHE A 32 5.66 4.75 -1.88
C PHE A 32 5.01 4.16 -3.13
N SER A 33 3.99 4.82 -3.68
CA SER A 33 3.36 4.36 -4.94
C SER A 33 4.36 4.38 -6.10
N GLY A 34 5.24 5.39 -6.15
CA GLY A 34 6.33 5.50 -7.11
C GLY A 34 7.38 4.39 -6.96
N ALA A 35 7.73 4.00 -5.74
CA ALA A 35 8.62 2.86 -5.51
C ALA A 35 8.00 1.56 -6.04
N VAL A 36 6.73 1.30 -5.74
CA VAL A 36 6.00 0.12 -6.26
C VAL A 36 5.96 0.13 -7.79
N SER A 37 5.62 1.27 -8.39
CA SER A 37 5.63 1.49 -9.83
C SER A 37 7.00 1.20 -10.47
N ALA A 38 8.09 1.70 -9.88
CA ALA A 38 9.44 1.50 -10.39
C ALA A 38 9.87 0.01 -10.35
N LEU A 39 9.51 -0.71 -9.28
CA LEU A 39 9.83 -2.13 -9.13
C LEU A 39 9.01 -3.01 -10.06
N ASN A 40 7.72 -2.73 -10.19
CA ASN A 40 6.81 -3.53 -11.01
C ASN A 40 6.81 -3.11 -12.49
N GLN A 41 7.56 -2.07 -12.85
CA GLN A 41 7.59 -1.46 -14.18
C GLN A 41 6.17 -1.13 -14.71
N SER A 42 5.30 -0.74 -13.78
CA SER A 42 3.91 -0.44 -14.05
C SER A 42 3.65 1.03 -13.78
N GLY A 43 2.69 1.63 -14.47
CA GLY A 43 2.18 2.98 -14.15
C GLY A 43 1.26 2.97 -12.93
N VAL A 44 1.60 2.25 -11.85
CA VAL A 44 0.76 2.22 -10.64
C VAL A 44 0.70 3.62 -10.06
N GLU A 45 -0.46 4.25 -10.20
CA GLU A 45 -0.71 5.59 -9.69
C GLU A 45 -1.00 5.58 -8.18
N TYR A 46 -1.35 4.41 -7.63
CA TYR A 46 -1.79 4.27 -6.24
C TYR A 46 -1.51 2.87 -5.67
N GLU A 47 -0.71 2.79 -4.61
CA GLU A 47 -0.57 1.58 -3.78
C GLU A 47 -0.85 1.91 -2.30
N PRO A 48 -1.82 1.27 -1.62
CA PRO A 48 -2.21 1.66 -0.27
C PRO A 48 -1.16 1.35 0.80
N VAL A 49 -0.93 2.30 1.71
CA VAL A 49 -0.16 2.10 2.95
C VAL A 49 -1.09 1.82 4.12
N SER A 50 -2.16 2.60 4.24
CA SER A 50 -3.18 2.42 5.28
C SER A 50 -4.56 2.28 4.67
N VAL A 51 -5.39 1.47 5.30
CA VAL A 51 -6.77 1.16 4.87
C VAL A 51 -7.68 1.39 6.06
N MET A 52 -8.75 2.15 5.87
CA MET A 52 -9.78 2.27 6.89
C MET A 52 -10.70 1.06 6.81
N LEU A 53 -10.84 0.34 7.91
CA LEU A 53 -11.73 -0.80 8.00
C LEU A 53 -13.04 -0.36 8.67
N GLU A 54 -13.92 0.27 7.90
CA GLU A 54 -15.26 0.62 8.37
C GLU A 54 -16.31 -0.43 7.99
N LYS A 55 -17.36 -0.50 8.82
CA LYS A 55 -18.53 -1.32 8.54
C LYS A 55 -19.47 -0.57 7.61
N THR A 56 -20.17 -1.32 6.77
CA THR A 56 -21.26 -0.78 5.96
C THR A 56 -22.37 -0.19 6.82
N GLU A 57 -22.66 1.08 6.60
CA GLU A 57 -23.74 1.82 7.25
C GLU A 57 -25.07 1.55 6.54
N LYS A 58 -26.16 1.55 7.32
CA LYS A 58 -27.53 1.49 6.80
C LYS A 58 -28.14 2.88 6.90
N VAL A 59 -28.57 3.43 5.77
CA VAL A 59 -29.21 4.74 5.72
C VAL A 59 -30.59 4.62 5.07
N PRO A 60 -31.63 5.30 5.58
CA PRO A 60 -32.98 5.22 5.01
C PRO A 60 -33.04 5.85 3.61
N THR A 61 -32.23 6.88 3.38
CA THR A 61 -32.10 7.61 2.11
C THR A 61 -30.63 7.77 1.75
N LEU A 62 -30.35 7.94 0.46
CA LEU A 62 -29.02 8.29 -0.03
C LEU A 62 -29.07 9.69 -0.63
N GLY A 63 -28.61 10.68 0.12
CA GLY A 63 -28.45 12.06 -0.31
C GLY A 63 -27.04 12.59 -0.06
N GLU A 64 -26.85 13.85 -0.41
CA GLU A 64 -25.58 14.57 -0.24
C GLU A 64 -25.12 14.58 1.22
N ALA A 65 -26.03 14.83 2.17
CA ALA A 65 -25.71 14.86 3.59
C ALA A 65 -25.11 13.54 4.12
N GLU A 66 -25.62 12.39 3.69
CA GLU A 66 -25.05 11.09 4.08
C GLU A 66 -23.64 10.90 3.50
N VAL A 67 -23.43 11.32 2.25
CA VAL A 67 -22.12 11.23 1.57
C VAL A 67 -21.10 12.17 2.23
N GLU A 68 -21.47 13.43 2.50
CA GLU A 68 -20.63 14.40 3.18
C GLU A 68 -20.24 13.96 4.59
N GLY A 69 -21.19 13.36 5.32
CA GLY A 69 -20.93 12.78 6.64
C GLY A 69 -19.88 11.67 6.58
N LEU A 70 -19.98 10.76 5.61
CA LEU A 70 -18.96 9.72 5.39
C LEU A 70 -17.61 10.32 4.97
N LEU A 71 -17.58 11.26 4.04
CA LEU A 71 -16.34 11.90 3.59
C LEU A 71 -15.65 12.65 4.72
N THR A 72 -16.41 13.29 5.62
CA THR A 72 -15.86 13.97 6.81
C THR A 72 -15.13 12.98 7.71
N LYS A 73 -15.69 11.78 7.95
CA LYS A 73 -15.02 10.71 8.70
C LYS A 73 -13.74 10.25 8.01
N VAL A 74 -13.79 10.04 6.69
CA VAL A 74 -12.62 9.63 5.89
C VAL A 74 -11.52 10.66 5.94
N ILE A 75 -11.83 11.96 5.79
CA ILE A 75 -10.83 13.03 5.85
C ILE A 75 -10.19 13.11 7.24
N ALA A 76 -11.00 13.02 8.31
CA ALA A 76 -10.49 13.02 9.67
C ALA A 76 -9.53 11.84 9.92
N TRP A 77 -9.93 10.63 9.52
CA TRP A 77 -9.10 9.44 9.61
C TRP A 77 -7.82 9.56 8.77
N ALA A 78 -7.92 10.02 7.52
CA ALA A 78 -6.78 10.14 6.62
C ALA A 78 -5.74 11.15 7.12
N ARG A 79 -6.18 12.18 7.85
CA ARG A 79 -5.29 13.13 8.53
C ARG A 79 -4.58 12.51 9.74
N SER A 80 -5.26 11.64 10.48
CA SER A 80 -4.68 10.97 11.66
C SER A 80 -3.89 9.70 11.33
N ALA A 81 -3.98 9.17 10.10
CA ALA A 81 -3.30 7.93 9.74
C ALA A 81 -1.78 8.08 9.86
N ASP A 82 -1.13 7.14 10.54
CA ASP A 82 0.33 7.07 10.62
C ASP A 82 0.85 6.22 9.45
N LEU A 83 1.45 6.87 8.44
CA LEU A 83 2.00 6.13 7.30
C LEU A 83 3.43 5.66 7.57
N ASP A 84 4.14 6.25 8.55
CA ASP A 84 5.46 5.75 8.93
C ASP A 84 5.31 4.41 9.66
N GLU A 85 4.29 4.27 10.53
CA GLU A 85 3.90 2.99 11.12
C GLU A 85 3.48 1.99 10.04
N GLY A 86 2.66 2.39 9.07
CA GLY A 86 2.24 1.53 7.97
C GLY A 86 3.41 1.02 7.11
N LEU A 87 4.36 1.89 6.77
CA LEU A 87 5.57 1.53 6.03
C LEU A 87 6.51 0.64 6.87
N ALA A 88 6.63 0.90 8.17
CA ALA A 88 7.35 0.03 9.10
C ALA A 88 6.72 -1.37 9.14
N ALA A 89 5.39 -1.46 9.20
CA ALA A 89 4.67 -2.72 9.14
C ALA A 89 4.94 -3.49 7.83
N TYR A 90 5.00 -2.81 6.69
CA TYR A 90 5.39 -3.44 5.42
C TYR A 90 6.82 -3.97 5.42
N ARG A 91 7.79 -3.22 5.98
CA ARG A 91 9.19 -3.70 6.12
C ARG A 91 9.32 -4.92 7.04
N ALA A 92 8.40 -5.08 7.98
CA ALA A 92 8.37 -6.20 8.92
C ALA A 92 7.60 -7.44 8.40
N LEU A 93 6.99 -7.37 7.22
CA LEU A 93 6.25 -8.51 6.65
C LEU A 93 7.16 -9.73 6.46
N PRO A 94 6.65 -10.95 6.69
CA PRO A 94 7.34 -12.16 6.30
C PRO A 94 7.30 -12.33 4.78
N THR A 95 8.28 -13.04 4.24
CA THR A 95 8.47 -13.24 2.80
C THR A 95 7.43 -14.19 2.18
N ASP A 96 6.79 -15.04 2.98
CA ASP A 96 5.74 -15.98 2.59
C ASP A 96 4.31 -15.40 2.61
N CYS A 97 4.17 -14.09 2.82
CA CYS A 97 2.87 -13.44 2.78
C CYS A 97 2.24 -13.49 1.38
N VAL A 98 0.90 -13.47 1.32
CA VAL A 98 0.14 -13.65 0.07
C VAL A 98 -0.42 -12.34 -0.49
N GLY A 99 -0.98 -12.41 -1.70
CA GLY A 99 -1.59 -11.26 -2.38
C GLY A 99 -0.54 -10.26 -2.85
N ALA A 100 -0.82 -8.95 -2.71
CA ALA A 100 0.12 -7.87 -3.08
C ALA A 100 1.16 -7.54 -1.99
N ARG A 101 1.08 -8.19 -0.82
CA ARG A 101 1.92 -7.86 0.36
C ARG A 101 3.42 -8.04 0.12
N PRO A 102 3.90 -9.10 -0.58
CA PRO A 102 5.31 -9.23 -0.92
C PRO A 102 5.88 -8.06 -1.73
N MET A 103 5.11 -7.54 -2.70
CA MET A 103 5.52 -6.35 -3.46
C MET A 103 5.67 -5.13 -2.54
N ARG A 104 4.69 -4.90 -1.66
CA ARG A 104 4.71 -3.78 -0.70
C ARG A 104 5.87 -3.89 0.27
N HIS A 105 6.20 -5.11 0.70
CA HIS A 105 7.37 -5.38 1.54
C HIS A 105 8.67 -4.96 0.85
N VAL A 106 8.92 -5.45 -0.37
CA VAL A 106 10.14 -5.14 -1.12
C VAL A 106 10.21 -3.64 -1.45
N ALA A 107 9.09 -3.02 -1.84
CA ALA A 107 9.03 -1.58 -2.10
C ALA A 107 9.29 -0.74 -0.84
N ALA A 108 8.77 -1.14 0.32
CA ALA A 108 8.99 -0.42 1.57
C ALA A 108 10.46 -0.53 2.04
N LEU A 109 11.10 -1.69 1.84
CA LEU A 109 12.55 -1.84 2.07
C LEU A 109 13.35 -0.96 1.12
N ALA A 110 12.99 -0.95 -0.16
CA ALA A 110 13.67 -0.15 -1.16
C ALA A 110 13.54 1.37 -0.88
N LEU A 111 12.35 1.81 -0.51
CA LEU A 111 12.09 3.20 -0.14
C LEU A 111 12.87 3.62 1.11
N ALA A 112 13.01 2.73 2.10
CA ALA A 112 13.81 2.98 3.29
C ALA A 112 15.33 2.82 3.06
N GLY A 113 15.76 2.51 1.83
CA GLY A 113 17.17 2.29 1.52
C GLY A 113 17.76 1.06 2.20
N ASP A 114 16.98 0.02 2.53
CA ASP A 114 17.47 -1.20 3.19
C ASP A 114 18.13 -2.15 2.17
N VAL A 115 19.29 -1.72 1.65
CA VAL A 115 20.06 -2.42 0.62
C VAL A 115 20.53 -3.78 1.11
N GLU A 116 20.98 -3.88 2.36
CA GLU A 116 21.54 -5.11 2.93
C GLU A 116 20.52 -6.24 2.93
N LYS A 117 19.29 -5.97 3.40
CA LYS A 117 18.22 -6.97 3.42
C LYS A 117 17.82 -7.42 2.02
N LEU A 118 17.76 -6.48 1.07
CA LEU A 118 17.43 -6.76 -0.33
C LEU A 118 18.53 -7.59 -1.03
N GLU A 119 19.81 -7.29 -0.79
CA GLU A 119 20.94 -8.07 -1.30
C GLU A 119 20.99 -9.48 -0.68
N GLY A 120 20.58 -9.62 0.58
CA GLY A 120 20.36 -10.90 1.24
C GLY A 120 19.33 -11.75 0.51
N TYR A 121 18.17 -11.19 0.18
CA TYR A 121 17.13 -11.89 -0.59
C TYR A 121 17.60 -12.31 -1.98
N LEU A 122 18.27 -11.41 -2.71
CA LEU A 122 18.80 -11.72 -4.03
C LEU A 122 19.84 -12.85 -3.97
N SER A 123 20.69 -12.86 -2.94
CA SER A 123 21.67 -13.92 -2.73
C SER A 123 20.99 -15.27 -2.50
N SER A 124 19.98 -15.34 -1.63
CA SER A 124 19.20 -16.57 -1.41
C SER A 124 18.57 -17.09 -2.70
N PHE A 125 17.99 -16.21 -3.52
CA PHE A 125 17.40 -16.59 -4.81
C PHE A 125 18.44 -17.25 -5.74
N LYS A 126 19.64 -16.67 -5.83
CA LYS A 126 20.74 -17.20 -6.64
C LYS A 126 21.23 -18.57 -6.16
N PHE A 127 21.04 -18.91 -4.89
CA PHE A 127 21.30 -20.25 -4.33
C PHE A 127 20.11 -21.21 -4.46
N GLY A 128 19.03 -20.79 -5.12
CA GLY A 128 17.82 -21.60 -5.33
C GLY A 128 16.81 -21.55 -4.19
N ASP A 129 17.06 -20.74 -3.15
CA ASP A 129 16.13 -20.54 -2.04
C ASP A 129 15.32 -19.25 -2.23
N ARG A 130 14.03 -19.41 -2.52
CA ARG A 130 13.11 -18.29 -2.72
C ARG A 130 12.55 -17.72 -1.42
N LEU A 131 12.93 -18.24 -0.25
CA LEU A 131 12.48 -17.77 1.07
C LEU A 131 10.94 -17.74 1.22
N GLY A 132 10.22 -18.57 0.47
CA GLY A 132 8.75 -18.58 0.47
C GLY A 132 8.10 -17.44 -0.33
N PHE A 133 8.86 -16.57 -0.99
CA PHE A 133 8.29 -15.53 -1.84
C PHE A 133 7.42 -16.11 -2.96
N VAL A 134 6.28 -15.46 -3.16
CA VAL A 134 5.36 -15.70 -4.28
C VAL A 134 6.07 -15.59 -5.64
N PRO A 135 5.59 -16.29 -6.69
CA PRO A 135 6.31 -16.41 -7.97
C PRO A 135 6.63 -15.09 -8.68
N TYR A 136 5.80 -14.06 -8.50
CA TYR A 136 5.97 -12.78 -9.19
C TYR A 136 7.10 -11.91 -8.60
N ILE A 137 7.64 -12.26 -7.42
CA ILE A 137 8.87 -11.64 -6.91
C ILE A 137 10.03 -12.38 -7.57
N THR A 138 10.80 -11.71 -8.43
CA THR A 138 11.89 -12.33 -9.21
C THR A 138 13.25 -11.75 -8.84
N GLU A 139 14.33 -12.39 -9.30
CA GLU A 139 15.69 -11.84 -9.15
C GLU A 139 15.80 -10.44 -9.76
N GLU A 140 15.24 -10.24 -10.96
CA GLU A 140 15.26 -8.95 -11.65
C GLU A 140 14.48 -7.88 -10.88
N LEU A 141 13.41 -8.26 -10.19
CA LEU A 141 12.67 -7.33 -9.33
C LEU A 141 13.52 -6.91 -8.12
N LEU A 142 14.21 -7.85 -7.47
CA LEU A 142 15.10 -7.56 -6.36
C LEU A 142 16.30 -6.69 -6.80
N GLU A 143 16.86 -6.93 -7.98
CA GLU A 143 17.90 -6.09 -8.57
C GLU A 143 17.42 -4.64 -8.80
N ARG A 144 16.19 -4.47 -9.31
CA ARG A 144 15.57 -3.13 -9.42
C ARG A 144 15.37 -2.48 -8.06
N ALA A 145 14.91 -3.25 -7.06
CA ALA A 145 14.73 -2.77 -5.70
C ALA A 145 16.05 -2.29 -5.08
N ILE A 146 17.14 -3.04 -5.26
CA ILE A 146 18.48 -2.66 -4.79
C ILE A 146 18.96 -1.38 -5.48
N LYS A 147 18.78 -1.28 -6.81
CA LYS A 147 19.14 -0.07 -7.56
C LYS A 147 18.35 1.15 -7.06
N PHE A 148 17.05 0.99 -6.84
CA PHE A 148 16.20 2.04 -6.29
C PHE A 148 16.67 2.46 -4.89
N ALA A 149 16.92 1.49 -4.00
CA ALA A 149 17.37 1.71 -2.63
C ALA A 149 18.70 2.47 -2.54
N LYS A 150 19.65 2.13 -3.42
CA LYS A 150 20.94 2.82 -3.53
C LYS A 150 20.77 4.27 -3.98
N ALA A 151 19.82 4.54 -4.87
CA ALA A 151 19.52 5.90 -5.31
C ALA A 151 18.89 6.77 -4.21
N GLN A 152 18.08 6.19 -3.32
CA GLN A 152 17.53 6.90 -2.16
C GLN A 152 18.63 7.36 -1.20
N ARG A 153 19.59 6.47 -0.87
CA ARG A 153 20.72 6.80 0.02
C ARG A 153 21.65 7.91 -0.50
N SER A 154 21.68 8.14 -1.81
CA SER A 154 22.51 9.18 -2.41
C SER A 154 21.88 10.58 -2.38
N CYS A 155 20.62 10.68 -1.95
CA CYS A 155 19.89 11.95 -1.82
C CYS A 155 19.70 12.42 -0.36
N ASP A 156 20.07 11.58 0.62
CA ASP A 156 20.15 11.92 2.05
C ASP A 156 21.54 12.47 2.41
#